data_AF-A0A7V9E138-F1
#
_entry.id   AF-A0A7V9E138-F1
#
_cell.length_a   1.000
_cell.length_b   1.000
_cell.length_c   1.000
_cell.angle_alpha   90.00
_cell.angle_beta   90.00
_cell.angle_gamma   90.00
#
_symmetry.space_group_name_H-M   'P 1'
#
loop_
_entity.id
_entity.type
_entity.pdbx_description
1 polymer ?
#
loop_
_entity_poly.entity_id
_entity_poly.type
_entity_poly.pdbx_seq_one_letter_code
_entity_poly.pdbx_strand_id
1 'polypeptide(L)'
;MPSLSCATLAVLLTGLGLNLPTNAPAARAPTSLNAAEIRLALEKLNVLGRVLYVAAHPDDENTRLVSYWANGALYETAYLSLTRGDGGQNLIGPELREQLGVIRTQELLAARRIDHGRQFFTRANDFGYSKSVDETLRIWDREKILADVVWVIRKFRPDVIVTRFALEDDVTHGHHTASAMLTQEAFHAAADPKRFPEQLKFVQPLQPARLLWNTSEFFFRARNIPFDPQGLFKIEAGGYQPLLGKSYAELEAASRTMHKSQGFGVNIDRGAQKEFFKLLDGKPVEEGNLFSGIDATWRRVPKGADLARKIDALIARYDVKHPAASV
;
A
#
# COMPACT_ATOMS: atom_id res chain seq x y z
N MET A 1 -85.22 -20.77 25.05
CA MET A 1 -85.28 -19.59 25.96
C MET A 1 -83.84 -19.08 26.12
N PRO A 2 -83.59 -17.76 26.23
CA PRO A 2 -83.24 -16.86 25.12
C PRO A 2 -81.75 -16.41 25.09
N SER A 3 -81.43 -15.68 24.01
CA SER A 3 -80.36 -14.70 23.73
C SER A 3 -79.38 -14.23 24.82
N LEU A 4 -78.12 -13.95 24.41
CA LEU A 4 -77.29 -12.74 24.68
C LEU A 4 -75.92 -12.96 23.97
N SER A 5 -75.63 -12.35 22.81
CA SER A 5 -75.15 -10.97 22.55
C SER A 5 -73.67 -10.70 22.91
N CYS A 6 -72.91 -10.37 21.86
CA CYS A 6 -71.78 -9.44 21.73
C CYS A 6 -70.72 -9.29 22.84
N ALA A 7 -69.47 -9.58 22.46
CA ALA A 7 -68.35 -8.66 22.68
C ALA A 7 -67.25 -8.86 21.62
N THR A 8 -67.25 -8.00 20.61
CA THR A 8 -66.17 -7.76 19.66
C THR A 8 -65.02 -7.05 20.39
N LEU A 9 -63.82 -7.64 20.37
CA LEU A 9 -62.58 -6.92 20.70
C LEU A 9 -61.73 -6.83 19.43
N ALA A 10 -61.90 -5.74 18.68
CA ALA A 10 -61.03 -5.37 17.59
C ALA A 10 -59.78 -4.71 18.18
N VAL A 11 -58.64 -5.40 18.15
CA VAL A 11 -57.34 -4.79 18.44
C VAL A 11 -56.90 -4.06 17.17
N LEU A 12 -56.99 -2.73 17.19
CA LEU A 12 -56.33 -1.87 16.21
C LEU A 12 -54.80 -2.00 16.39
N LEU A 13 -54.14 -2.78 15.53
CA LEU A 13 -52.72 -2.58 15.25
C LEU A 13 -52.60 -1.36 14.32
N THR A 14 -52.40 -0.18 14.90
CA THR A 14 -51.90 0.97 14.16
C THR A 14 -50.48 0.66 13.70
N GLY A 15 -50.33 0.39 12.40
CA GLY A 15 -49.03 0.25 11.76
C GLY A 15 -48.27 1.57 11.79
N LEU A 16 -47.34 1.71 12.75
CA LEU A 16 -46.23 2.64 12.59
C LEU A 16 -45.27 2.03 11.56
N GLY A 17 -45.47 2.37 10.29
CA GLY A 17 -44.44 2.20 9.28
C GLY A 17 -43.26 3.11 9.61
N LEU A 18 -42.23 2.56 10.25
CA LEU A 18 -40.92 3.19 10.33
C LEU A 18 -40.35 3.26 8.90
N ASN A 19 -40.58 4.38 8.24
CA ASN A 19 -39.80 4.79 7.08
C ASN A 19 -38.39 5.12 7.56
N LEU A 20 -37.54 4.10 7.64
CA LEU A 20 -36.10 4.29 7.77
C LEU A 20 -35.62 4.93 6.46
N PRO A 21 -35.11 6.19 6.46
CA PRO A 21 -34.51 6.75 5.26
C PRO A 21 -33.26 5.93 4.95
N THR A 22 -33.33 5.15 3.87
CA THR A 22 -32.18 4.49 3.26
C THR A 22 -31.34 5.53 2.54
N ASN A 23 -30.68 6.41 3.30
CA ASN A 23 -29.57 7.21 2.79
C ASN A 23 -28.36 6.29 2.59
N ALA A 24 -28.43 5.42 1.58
CA ALA A 24 -27.24 4.80 1.04
C ALA A 24 -26.35 5.94 0.52
N PRO A 25 -25.10 6.10 1.00
CA PRO A 25 -24.22 7.10 0.45
C PRO A 25 -24.08 6.83 -1.05
N ALA A 26 -24.42 7.82 -1.86
CA ALA A 26 -24.26 7.75 -3.31
C ALA A 26 -22.81 7.30 -3.61
N ALA A 27 -22.67 6.22 -4.38
CA ALA A 27 -21.37 5.77 -4.85
C ALA A 27 -20.67 6.98 -5.49
N ARG A 28 -19.53 7.40 -4.93
CA ARG A 28 -18.76 8.52 -5.45
C ARG A 28 -18.47 8.23 -6.91
N ALA A 29 -18.91 9.11 -7.81
CA ALA A 29 -18.61 8.98 -9.24
C ALA A 29 -17.10 8.77 -9.41
N PRO A 30 -16.66 7.88 -10.31
CA PRO A 30 -15.24 7.71 -10.59
C PRO A 30 -14.65 9.07 -10.93
N THR A 31 -13.52 9.39 -10.30
CA THR A 31 -12.79 10.63 -10.61
C THR A 31 -12.44 10.63 -12.09
N SER A 32 -12.97 11.61 -12.82
CA SER A 32 -12.62 11.83 -14.21
C SER A 32 -11.15 12.23 -14.30
N LEU A 33 -10.35 11.43 -15.01
CA LEU A 33 -8.96 11.77 -15.29
C LEU A 33 -8.91 12.94 -16.28
N ASN A 34 -8.04 13.89 -16.03
CA ASN A 34 -7.73 14.92 -17.03
C ASN A 34 -6.88 14.33 -18.17
N ALA A 35 -6.72 15.09 -19.26
CA ALA A 35 -6.03 14.58 -20.44
C ALA A 35 -4.58 14.16 -20.19
N ALA A 36 -3.86 14.78 -19.25
CA ALA A 36 -2.50 14.39 -18.92
C ALA A 36 -2.46 13.14 -18.02
N GLU A 37 -3.41 13.00 -17.09
CA GLU A 37 -3.58 11.79 -16.28
C GLU A 37 -3.96 10.57 -17.13
N ILE A 38 -4.82 10.75 -18.14
CA ILE A 38 -5.13 9.69 -19.11
C ILE A 38 -3.86 9.29 -19.88
N ARG A 39 -3.09 10.27 -20.39
CA ARG A 39 -1.82 10.01 -21.08
C ARG A 39 -0.87 9.18 -20.21
N LEU A 40 -0.68 9.58 -18.96
CA LEU A 40 0.18 8.90 -18.00
C LEU A 40 -0.32 7.48 -17.70
N ALA A 41 -1.64 7.31 -17.54
CA ALA A 41 -2.25 6.01 -17.32
C ALA A 41 -2.03 5.07 -18.53
N LEU A 42 -2.07 5.59 -19.76
CA LEU A 42 -1.73 4.83 -20.97
C LEU A 42 -0.26 4.40 -20.97
N GLU A 43 0.67 5.29 -20.62
CA GLU A 43 2.11 4.94 -20.51
C GLU A 43 2.34 3.85 -19.47
N LYS A 44 1.62 3.92 -18.35
CA LYS A 44 1.68 2.92 -17.28
C LYS A 44 1.24 1.53 -17.74
N LEU A 45 0.39 1.40 -18.77
CA LEU A 45 -0.01 0.10 -19.31
C LEU A 45 1.17 -0.70 -19.91
N ASN A 46 2.27 -0.03 -20.29
CA ASN A 46 3.46 -0.69 -20.80
C ASN A 46 4.48 -1.06 -19.72
N VAL A 47 4.23 -0.68 -18.46
CA VAL A 47 5.12 -0.96 -17.33
C VAL A 47 4.47 -1.97 -16.39
N LEU A 48 4.99 -3.19 -16.42
CA LEU A 48 4.46 -4.34 -15.67
C LEU A 48 5.26 -4.62 -14.38
N GLY A 49 6.19 -3.74 -14.01
CA GLY A 49 6.97 -3.87 -12.79
C GLY A 49 6.11 -3.62 -11.55
N ARG A 50 6.27 -4.47 -10.52
CA ARG A 50 5.49 -4.39 -9.28
C ARG A 50 6.38 -4.30 -8.04
N VAL A 51 6.09 -3.33 -7.17
CA VAL A 51 6.81 -3.12 -5.90
C VAL A 51 5.85 -3.18 -4.73
N LEU A 52 6.14 -4.04 -3.75
CA LEU A 52 5.42 -4.09 -2.48
C LEU A 52 6.30 -3.52 -1.36
N TYR A 53 5.89 -2.38 -0.81
CA TYR A 53 6.51 -1.78 0.36
C TYR A 53 5.78 -2.25 1.62
N VAL A 54 6.49 -2.69 2.65
CA VAL A 54 5.92 -3.31 3.85
C VAL A 54 6.43 -2.64 5.12
N ALA A 55 5.51 -2.27 6.00
CA ALA A 55 5.83 -1.76 7.34
C ALA A 55 4.65 -2.00 8.29
N ALA A 56 4.79 -1.58 9.54
CA ALA A 56 3.88 -1.98 10.61
C ALA A 56 2.60 -1.14 10.66
N HIS A 57 2.72 0.17 10.48
CA HIS A 57 1.64 1.12 10.77
C HIS A 57 1.38 2.08 9.60
N PRO A 58 0.17 2.63 9.46
CA PRO A 58 -0.06 3.81 8.62
C PRO A 58 0.90 4.91 9.00
N ASP A 59 1.60 5.59 8.08
CA ASP A 59 2.63 6.64 8.33
C ASP A 59 4.10 6.18 8.29
N ASP A 60 4.35 4.89 8.43
CA ASP A 60 5.70 4.31 8.32
C ASP A 60 6.24 4.33 6.90
N GLU A 61 5.35 4.40 5.89
CA GLU A 61 5.76 4.25 4.52
C GLU A 61 6.69 5.38 4.08
N ASN A 62 7.65 5.04 3.23
CA ASN A 62 8.39 6.07 2.52
C ASN A 62 7.52 6.62 1.38
N THR A 63 6.72 7.63 1.70
CA THR A 63 5.78 8.28 0.76
C THR A 63 6.46 8.82 -0.50
N ARG A 64 7.76 9.16 -0.43
CA ARG A 64 8.55 9.57 -1.60
C ARG A 64 8.76 8.41 -2.54
N LEU A 65 9.19 7.27 -2.04
CA LEU A 65 9.38 6.07 -2.85
C LEU A 65 8.07 5.60 -3.46
N VAL A 66 6.97 5.65 -2.72
CA VAL A 66 5.63 5.35 -3.26
C VAL A 66 5.31 6.30 -4.42
N SER A 67 5.50 7.61 -4.23
CA SER A 67 5.24 8.63 -5.25
C SER A 67 6.12 8.46 -6.49
N TYR A 68 7.42 8.25 -6.30
CA TYR A 68 8.40 8.06 -7.37
C TYR A 68 8.12 6.78 -8.16
N TRP A 69 7.93 5.64 -7.49
CA TRP A 69 7.69 4.39 -8.21
C TRP A 69 6.35 4.41 -8.95
N ALA A 70 5.29 4.92 -8.33
CA ALA A 70 3.97 4.90 -8.94
C ALA A 70 3.83 5.89 -10.12
N ASN A 71 4.52 7.03 -10.08
CA ASN A 71 4.34 8.14 -11.03
C ASN A 71 5.56 8.44 -11.90
N GLY A 72 6.76 8.08 -11.46
CA GLY A 72 8.00 8.28 -12.20
C GLY A 72 8.46 7.02 -12.90
N ALA A 73 8.69 5.95 -12.13
CA ALA A 73 9.03 4.65 -12.71
C ALA A 73 7.80 3.91 -13.29
N LEU A 74 6.59 4.42 -13.03
CA LEU A 74 5.30 3.86 -13.46
C LEU A 74 5.04 2.43 -13.00
N TYR A 75 5.74 1.96 -11.97
CA TYR A 75 5.48 0.65 -11.38
C TYR A 75 4.10 0.62 -10.74
N GLU A 76 3.53 -0.58 -10.69
CA GLU A 76 2.42 -0.84 -9.78
C GLU A 76 2.99 -0.96 -8.37
N THR A 77 2.76 0.06 -7.56
CA THR A 77 3.31 0.15 -6.21
C THR A 77 2.20 -0.05 -5.18
N ALA A 78 2.45 -0.89 -4.19
CA ALA A 78 1.54 -1.09 -3.07
C ALA A 78 2.26 -0.92 -1.74
N TYR A 79 1.57 -0.33 -0.76
CA TYR A 79 1.96 -0.33 0.63
C TYR A 79 1.12 -1.37 1.38
N LEU A 80 1.79 -2.29 2.08
CA LEU A 80 1.19 -3.18 3.06
C LEU A 80 1.56 -2.66 4.45
N SER A 81 0.57 -2.08 5.12
CA SER A 81 0.65 -1.85 6.56
C SER A 81 0.14 -3.09 7.27
N LEU A 82 0.89 -3.65 8.22
CA LEU A 82 0.41 -4.84 8.93
C LEU A 82 -0.82 -4.51 9.75
N THR A 83 -0.84 -3.37 10.44
CA THR A 83 -1.95 -2.93 11.29
C THR A 83 -2.76 -1.80 10.66
N ARG A 84 -3.79 -1.33 11.35
CA ARG A 84 -4.52 -0.09 10.99
C ARG A 84 -4.09 1.11 11.85
N GLY A 85 -3.06 0.97 12.68
CA GLY A 85 -2.56 2.06 13.51
C GLY A 85 -3.48 2.46 14.68
N ASP A 86 -4.40 1.58 15.06
CA ASP A 86 -5.40 1.80 16.11
C ASP A 86 -4.81 1.95 17.53
N GLY A 87 -3.55 1.57 17.74
CA GLY A 87 -2.83 1.74 19.01
C GLY A 87 -2.08 3.07 19.15
N GLY A 88 -2.14 3.92 18.11
CA GLY A 88 -1.43 5.20 18.05
C GLY A 88 -2.11 6.34 18.81
N GLN A 89 -1.53 7.53 18.65
CA GLN A 89 -2.08 8.78 19.17
C GLN A 89 -3.04 9.42 18.15
N ASN A 90 -3.88 10.36 18.60
CA ASN A 90 -4.72 11.16 17.72
C ASN A 90 -4.58 12.65 18.08
N LEU A 91 -3.88 13.42 17.24
CA LEU A 91 -3.60 14.83 17.50
C LEU A 91 -4.77 15.76 17.17
N ILE A 92 -5.80 15.26 16.49
CA ILE A 92 -6.89 16.09 15.96
C ILE A 92 -8.26 15.74 16.54
N GLY A 93 -8.35 14.77 17.45
CA GLY A 93 -9.61 14.31 18.01
C GLY A 93 -9.45 13.30 19.15
N PRO A 94 -10.57 12.97 19.84
CA PRO A 94 -10.57 12.05 20.96
C PRO A 94 -10.64 10.56 20.54
N GLU A 95 -10.82 10.25 19.26
CA GLU A 95 -10.97 8.87 18.79
C GLU A 95 -9.70 8.06 19.02
N LEU A 96 -9.86 6.86 19.59
CA LEU A 96 -8.78 5.91 19.89
C LEU A 96 -9.20 4.50 19.42
N ARG A 97 -8.25 3.56 19.42
CA ARG A 97 -8.49 2.15 19.11
C ARG A 97 -9.22 1.99 17.78
N GLU A 98 -10.31 1.23 17.73
CA GLU A 98 -11.00 0.87 16.50
C GLU A 98 -11.46 2.11 15.72
N GLN A 99 -11.90 3.17 16.41
CA GLN A 99 -12.31 4.43 15.79
C GLN A 99 -11.11 5.12 15.11
N LEU A 100 -9.95 5.14 15.78
CA LEU A 100 -8.71 5.66 15.20
C LEU A 100 -8.24 4.79 14.02
N GLY A 101 -8.38 3.47 14.11
CA GLY A 101 -8.07 2.56 13.01
C GLY A 101 -8.91 2.84 11.74
N VAL A 102 -10.18 3.22 11.90
CA VAL A 102 -11.02 3.67 10.78
C VAL A 102 -10.49 4.97 10.19
N ILE A 103 -10.14 5.95 11.03
CA ILE A 103 -9.56 7.24 10.60
C ILE A 103 -8.28 7.00 9.81
N ARG A 104 -7.29 6.33 10.40
CA ARG A 104 -5.98 6.09 9.78
C ARG A 104 -6.06 5.22 8.52
N THR A 105 -7.05 4.32 8.44
CA THR A 105 -7.36 3.62 7.19
C THR A 105 -7.79 4.60 6.10
N GLN A 106 -8.68 5.54 6.39
CA GLN A 106 -9.12 6.54 5.42
C GLN A 106 -8.01 7.53 5.06
N GLU A 107 -7.13 7.86 6.01
CA GLU A 107 -5.94 8.69 5.78
C GLU A 107 -5.00 8.03 4.77
N LEU A 108 -4.66 6.75 4.94
CA LEU A 108 -3.87 5.99 3.96
C LEU A 108 -4.57 5.90 2.60
N LEU A 109 -5.87 5.61 2.57
CA LEU A 109 -6.60 5.56 1.31
C LEU A 109 -6.63 6.94 0.61
N ALA A 110 -6.61 8.03 1.38
CA ALA A 110 -6.48 9.37 0.83
C ALA A 110 -5.08 9.67 0.32
N ALA A 111 -4.04 9.27 1.06
CA ALA A 111 -2.64 9.33 0.66
C ALA A 111 -2.43 8.60 -0.68
N ARG A 112 -2.97 7.38 -0.80
CA ARG A 112 -2.92 6.56 -2.02
C ARG A 112 -3.66 7.16 -3.23
N ARG A 113 -4.71 7.96 -3.01
CA ARG A 113 -5.36 8.72 -4.09
C ARG A 113 -4.49 9.85 -4.65
N ILE A 114 -3.49 10.30 -3.88
CA ILE A 114 -2.57 11.38 -4.26
C ILE A 114 -1.30 10.81 -4.87
N ASP A 115 -0.67 9.83 -4.23
CA ASP A 115 0.58 9.23 -4.70
C ASP A 115 0.39 8.10 -5.70
N HIS A 116 -0.85 7.68 -5.97
CA HIS A 116 -1.23 6.62 -6.91
C HIS A 116 -0.71 5.22 -6.54
N GLY A 117 -0.26 5.01 -5.30
CA GLY A 117 -0.02 3.68 -4.75
C GLY A 117 -1.30 2.93 -4.42
N ARG A 118 -1.17 1.65 -4.10
CA ARG A 118 -2.26 0.80 -3.58
C ARG A 118 -2.06 0.57 -2.08
N GLN A 119 -3.15 0.32 -1.36
CA GLN A 119 -3.10 0.02 0.07
C GLN A 119 -3.57 -1.41 0.34
N PHE A 120 -2.81 -2.12 1.18
CA PHE A 120 -3.21 -3.37 1.81
C PHE A 120 -3.08 -3.28 3.33
N PHE A 121 -3.84 -4.13 4.01
CA PHE A 121 -3.79 -4.33 5.45
C PHE A 121 -3.85 -5.82 5.76
N THR A 122 -3.22 -6.24 6.86
CA THR A 122 -3.48 -7.57 7.44
C THR A 122 -4.60 -7.48 8.48
N ARG A 123 -4.84 -8.60 9.18
CA ARG A 123 -5.70 -8.63 10.38
C ARG A 123 -4.98 -8.24 11.68
N ALA A 124 -3.68 -7.91 11.64
CA ALA A 124 -2.92 -7.58 12.84
C ALA A 124 -3.52 -6.36 13.56
N ASN A 125 -3.60 -6.45 14.88
CA ASN A 125 -4.12 -5.40 15.75
C ASN A 125 -2.98 -4.52 16.27
N ASP A 126 -3.11 -3.20 16.18
CA ASP A 126 -2.15 -2.32 16.84
C ASP A 126 -2.54 -2.16 18.32
N PHE A 127 -1.96 -2.99 19.18
CA PHE A 127 -2.26 -2.97 20.60
C PHE A 127 -1.58 -1.83 21.37
N GLY A 128 -0.85 -0.96 20.69
CA GLY A 128 -0.04 0.12 21.26
C GLY A 128 1.44 -0.25 21.32
N TYR A 129 2.23 0.58 22.00
CA TYR A 129 3.69 0.41 22.01
C TYR A 129 4.12 -0.94 22.60
N SER A 130 4.85 -1.71 21.79
CA SER A 130 5.47 -2.97 22.19
C SER A 130 6.99 -2.79 22.25
N LYS A 131 7.59 -3.30 23.33
CA LYS A 131 9.05 -3.27 23.55
C LYS A 131 9.77 -4.46 22.93
N SER A 132 9.06 -5.55 22.58
CA SER A 132 9.71 -6.74 22.03
C SER A 132 8.94 -7.34 20.86
N VAL A 133 9.71 -7.89 19.93
CA VAL A 133 9.17 -8.62 18.79
C VAL A 133 8.44 -9.90 19.24
N ASP A 134 8.90 -10.56 20.30
CA ASP A 134 8.27 -11.77 20.82
C ASP A 134 6.87 -11.51 21.38
N GLU A 135 6.68 -10.40 22.11
CA GLU A 135 5.37 -9.98 22.56
C GLU A 135 4.44 -9.73 21.38
N THR A 136 4.95 -8.99 20.38
CA THR A 136 4.22 -8.67 19.16
C THR A 136 3.76 -9.94 18.44
N LEU A 137 4.69 -10.84 18.13
CA LEU A 137 4.40 -12.08 17.39
C LEU A 137 3.49 -13.03 18.17
N ARG A 138 3.55 -13.00 19.51
CA ARG A 138 2.61 -13.75 20.36
C ARG A 138 1.20 -13.16 20.29
N ILE A 139 1.05 -11.84 20.43
CA ILE A 139 -0.28 -11.18 20.41
C ILE A 139 -0.92 -11.26 19.02
N TRP A 140 -0.12 -11.04 17.98
CA TRP A 140 -0.58 -11.12 16.60
C TRP A 140 -0.89 -12.54 16.13
N ASP A 141 -0.38 -13.56 16.84
CA ASP A 141 -0.32 -14.93 16.37
C ASP A 141 0.46 -15.00 15.04
N ARG A 142 1.78 -15.22 15.17
CA ARG A 142 2.75 -15.21 14.06
C ARG A 142 2.22 -15.88 12.79
N GLU A 143 1.69 -17.10 12.89
CA GLU A 143 1.24 -17.85 11.71
C GLU A 143 0.03 -17.21 11.03
N LYS A 144 -0.88 -16.58 11.79
CA LYS A 144 -2.04 -15.89 11.21
C LYS A 144 -1.62 -14.67 10.41
N ILE A 145 -0.72 -13.84 10.95
CA ILE A 145 -0.28 -12.63 10.21
C ILE A 145 0.63 -13.02 9.07
N LEU A 146 1.49 -14.02 9.25
CA LEU A 146 2.29 -14.57 8.16
C LEU A 146 1.41 -15.05 6.98
N ALA A 147 0.30 -15.74 7.27
CA ALA A 147 -0.66 -16.17 6.25
C ALA A 147 -1.21 -14.98 5.45
N ASP A 148 -1.55 -13.87 6.12
CA ASP A 148 -2.04 -12.66 5.47
C ASP A 148 -0.97 -11.98 4.59
N VAL A 149 0.28 -11.91 5.05
CA VAL A 149 1.39 -11.36 4.25
C VAL A 149 1.64 -12.23 3.01
N VAL A 150 1.67 -13.56 3.17
CA VAL A 150 1.79 -14.51 2.06
C VAL A 150 0.64 -14.36 1.06
N TRP A 151 -0.59 -14.20 1.55
CA TRP A 151 -1.75 -13.95 0.70
C TRP A 151 -1.59 -12.68 -0.13
N VAL A 152 -1.15 -11.58 0.48
CA VAL A 152 -0.90 -10.31 -0.23
C VAL A 152 0.18 -10.50 -1.29
N ILE A 153 1.30 -11.16 -0.98
CA ILE A 153 2.38 -11.42 -1.96
C ILE A 153 1.84 -12.24 -3.14
N ARG A 154 1.15 -13.37 -2.89
CA ARG A 154 0.62 -14.24 -3.95
C ARG A 154 -0.46 -13.57 -4.79
N LYS A 155 -1.28 -12.70 -4.19
CA LYS A 155 -2.37 -11.98 -4.85
C LYS A 155 -1.88 -10.77 -5.65
N PHE A 156 -1.04 -9.93 -5.06
CA PHE A 156 -0.51 -8.73 -5.69
C PHE A 156 0.59 -9.06 -6.71
N ARG A 157 1.34 -10.12 -6.46
CA ARG A 157 2.45 -10.61 -7.26
C ARG A 157 3.59 -9.59 -7.46
N PRO A 158 4.21 -9.08 -6.38
CA PRO A 158 5.32 -8.15 -6.50
C PRO A 158 6.55 -8.82 -7.13
N ASP A 159 7.28 -8.07 -7.96
CA ASP A 159 8.59 -8.48 -8.43
C ASP A 159 9.66 -8.15 -7.36
N VAL A 160 9.48 -7.04 -6.65
CA VAL A 160 10.37 -6.57 -5.59
C VAL A 160 9.57 -6.31 -4.31
N ILE A 161 10.08 -6.76 -3.17
CA ILE A 161 9.55 -6.45 -1.85
C ILE A 161 10.55 -5.57 -1.10
N VAL A 162 10.06 -4.54 -0.42
CA VAL A 162 10.87 -3.62 0.38
C VAL A 162 10.29 -3.53 1.77
N THR A 163 11.07 -3.81 2.81
CA THR A 163 10.72 -3.52 4.20
C THR A 163 11.18 -2.12 4.58
N ARG A 164 10.40 -1.42 5.42
CA ARG A 164 10.85 -0.16 6.02
C ARG A 164 11.90 -0.35 7.11
N PHE A 165 11.79 -1.46 7.83
CA PHE A 165 12.56 -1.71 9.04
C PHE A 165 13.53 -2.88 8.87
N ALA A 166 14.56 -2.89 9.72
CA ALA A 166 15.53 -3.96 9.80
C ALA A 166 14.91 -5.23 10.38
N LEU A 167 15.51 -6.38 10.07
CA LEU A 167 15.11 -7.69 10.61
C LEU A 167 15.45 -7.83 12.10
N GLU A 168 16.46 -7.08 12.55
CA GLU A 168 16.96 -7.08 13.91
C GLU A 168 17.06 -5.63 14.37
N ASP A 169 16.29 -5.30 15.40
CA ASP A 169 16.28 -3.99 16.05
C ASP A 169 15.68 -4.15 17.46
N ASP A 170 16.39 -3.64 18.46
CA ASP A 170 16.03 -3.69 19.88
C ASP A 170 15.67 -2.30 20.45
N VAL A 171 15.78 -1.25 19.64
CA VAL A 171 15.54 0.15 20.05
C VAL A 171 14.16 0.62 19.61
N THR A 172 13.64 0.10 18.50
CA THR A 172 12.37 0.53 17.93
C THR A 172 11.17 -0.28 18.45
N HIS A 173 9.99 0.18 18.09
CA HIS A 173 8.74 -0.49 18.42
C HIS A 173 8.73 -1.94 17.90
N GLY A 174 8.39 -2.92 18.75
CA GLY A 174 8.38 -4.35 18.39
C GLY A 174 7.56 -4.71 17.14
N HIS A 175 6.53 -3.91 16.80
CA HIS A 175 5.77 -4.05 15.56
C HIS A 175 6.64 -3.87 14.30
N HIS A 176 7.62 -2.97 14.36
CA HIS A 176 8.53 -2.67 13.24
C HIS A 176 9.38 -3.90 12.92
N THR A 177 10.07 -4.45 13.91
CA THR A 177 10.88 -5.67 13.75
C THR A 177 10.03 -6.86 13.35
N ALA A 178 8.86 -7.05 13.98
CA ALA A 178 7.91 -8.10 13.60
C ALA A 178 7.49 -8.00 12.13
N SER A 179 7.23 -6.79 11.63
CA SER A 179 6.83 -6.57 10.23
C SER A 179 7.93 -7.00 9.26
N ALA A 180 9.19 -6.68 9.56
CA ALA A 180 10.32 -7.06 8.71
C ALA A 180 10.55 -8.57 8.74
N MET A 181 10.54 -9.20 9.92
CA MET A 181 10.71 -10.65 10.08
C MET A 181 9.62 -11.44 9.37
N LEU A 182 8.35 -11.06 9.55
CA LEU A 182 7.23 -11.70 8.87
C LEU A 182 7.32 -11.54 7.35
N THR A 183 7.80 -10.39 6.87
CA THR A 183 8.01 -10.16 5.43
C THR A 183 9.10 -11.06 4.86
N GLN A 184 10.22 -11.24 5.58
CA GLN A 184 11.28 -12.15 5.16
C GLN A 184 10.81 -13.60 5.12
N GLU A 185 10.08 -14.06 6.13
CA GLU A 185 9.52 -15.41 6.10
C GLU A 185 8.50 -15.56 4.96
N ALA A 186 7.63 -14.57 4.77
CA ALA A 186 6.64 -14.57 3.71
C ALA A 186 7.26 -14.58 2.30
N PHE A 187 8.44 -13.98 2.12
CA PHE A 187 9.18 -13.98 0.85
C PHE A 187 9.46 -15.40 0.36
N HIS A 188 9.79 -16.34 1.25
CA HIS A 188 9.97 -17.75 0.91
C HIS A 188 8.65 -18.54 0.95
N ALA A 189 7.82 -18.31 1.98
CA ALA A 189 6.56 -19.05 2.13
C ALA A 189 5.57 -18.78 0.98
N ALA A 190 5.63 -17.62 0.34
CA ALA A 190 4.83 -17.31 -0.84
C ALA A 190 5.15 -18.24 -2.04
N ALA A 191 6.38 -18.75 -2.15
CA ALA A 191 6.80 -19.66 -3.19
C ALA A 191 6.56 -21.15 -2.84
N ASP A 192 6.43 -21.49 -1.56
CA ASP A 192 6.22 -22.86 -1.11
C ASP A 192 4.73 -23.26 -1.16
N PRO A 193 4.32 -24.21 -2.03
CA PRO A 193 2.93 -24.67 -2.10
C PRO A 193 2.46 -25.42 -0.85
N LYS A 194 3.37 -25.83 0.05
CA LYS A 194 3.03 -26.49 1.33
C LYS A 194 2.69 -25.49 2.43
N ARG A 195 3.11 -24.23 2.31
CA ARG A 195 2.72 -23.15 3.25
C ARG A 195 1.39 -22.53 2.80
N PHE A 196 0.42 -22.54 3.71
CA PHE A 196 -0.94 -22.01 3.49
C PHE A 196 -1.61 -22.58 2.21
N PRO A 197 -1.71 -23.91 2.06
CA PRO A 197 -2.22 -24.55 0.84
C PRO A 197 -3.69 -24.22 0.57
N GLU A 198 -4.47 -23.85 1.59
CA GLU A 198 -5.86 -23.42 1.46
C GLU A 198 -6.02 -22.17 0.58
N GLN A 199 -4.99 -21.32 0.53
CA GLN A 199 -4.97 -20.12 -0.32
C GLN A 199 -4.87 -20.48 -1.81
N LEU A 200 -4.30 -21.65 -2.14
CA LEU A 200 -4.00 -22.03 -3.52
C LEU A 200 -5.26 -22.34 -4.35
N LYS A 201 -6.43 -22.35 -3.72
CA LYS A 201 -7.73 -22.32 -4.38
C LYS A 201 -7.98 -21.00 -5.15
N PHE A 202 -7.28 -19.93 -4.79
CA PHE A 202 -7.53 -18.56 -5.31
C PHE A 202 -6.29 -17.89 -5.90
N VAL A 203 -5.11 -18.25 -5.42
CA VAL A 203 -3.83 -17.64 -5.81
C VAL A 203 -2.81 -18.72 -6.13
N GLN A 204 -1.75 -18.36 -6.85
CA GLN A 204 -0.66 -19.28 -7.19
C GLN A 204 0.60 -18.92 -6.43
N PRO A 205 1.50 -19.89 -6.13
CA PRO A 205 2.80 -19.58 -5.57
C PRO A 205 3.55 -18.54 -6.40
N LEU A 206 4.38 -17.75 -5.72
CA LEU A 206 5.23 -16.76 -6.35
C LEU A 206 6.49 -16.58 -5.50
N GLN A 207 7.64 -16.64 -6.16
CA GLN A 207 8.90 -16.15 -5.62
C GLN A 207 9.17 -14.74 -6.17
N PRO A 208 9.08 -13.68 -5.35
CA PRO A 208 9.56 -12.36 -5.75
C PRO A 208 11.07 -12.42 -6.02
N ALA A 209 11.57 -11.55 -6.90
CA ALA A 209 12.96 -11.60 -7.35
C ALA A 209 13.96 -11.19 -6.26
N ARG A 210 13.58 -10.26 -5.38
CA ARG A 210 14.41 -9.79 -4.28
C ARG A 210 13.61 -9.16 -3.14
N LEU A 211 14.18 -9.26 -1.95
CA LEU A 211 13.74 -8.61 -0.73
C LEU A 211 14.80 -7.59 -0.31
N LEU A 212 14.36 -6.36 -0.05
CA LEU A 212 15.23 -5.24 0.29
C LEU A 212 14.79 -4.59 1.59
N TRP A 213 15.73 -3.96 2.28
CA TRP A 213 15.43 -3.04 3.38
C TRP A 213 15.70 -1.60 2.92
N ASN A 214 14.68 -0.73 2.97
CA ASN A 214 14.86 0.71 2.77
C ASN A 214 15.35 1.38 4.07
N THR A 215 16.51 2.00 4.00
CA THR A 215 17.12 2.71 5.12
C THR A 215 17.54 4.12 4.72
N SER A 216 17.90 4.93 5.71
CA SER A 216 18.32 6.32 5.50
C SER A 216 19.13 6.82 6.70
N GLU A 217 19.88 7.90 6.48
CA GLU A 217 20.64 8.58 7.53
C GLU A 217 19.78 8.99 8.74
N PHE A 218 18.47 9.26 8.54
CA PHE A 218 17.53 9.59 9.62
C PHE A 218 17.51 8.54 10.74
N PHE A 219 17.49 7.25 10.40
CA PHE A 219 17.44 6.17 11.38
C PHE A 219 18.69 6.09 12.25
N PHE A 220 19.84 6.47 11.69
CA PHE A 220 21.13 6.43 12.37
C PHE A 220 21.35 7.69 13.20
N ARG A 221 20.99 8.87 12.66
CA ARG A 221 21.01 10.14 13.41
C ARG A 221 20.13 10.10 14.65
N ALA A 222 18.93 9.51 14.56
CA ALA A 222 18.04 9.34 15.71
C ALA A 222 18.65 8.51 16.85
N ARG A 223 19.70 7.73 16.57
CA ARG A 223 20.42 6.88 17.52
C ARG A 223 21.81 7.41 17.88
N ASN A 224 22.21 8.58 17.37
CA ASN A 224 23.57 9.10 17.45
C ASN A 224 24.64 8.13 16.91
N ILE A 225 24.30 7.36 15.88
CA ILE A 225 25.21 6.44 15.19
C ILE A 225 25.58 7.05 13.83
N PRO A 226 26.84 6.99 13.38
CA PRO A 226 27.21 7.38 12.02
C PRO A 226 26.49 6.53 10.97
N PHE A 227 25.96 7.16 9.93
CA PHE A 227 25.42 6.44 8.79
C PHE A 227 26.55 5.96 7.87
N ASP A 228 26.66 4.66 7.68
CA ASP A 228 27.59 4.05 6.73
C ASP A 228 26.81 3.54 5.50
N PRO A 229 26.99 4.17 4.32
CA PRO A 229 26.35 3.71 3.09
C PRO A 229 27.08 2.53 2.43
N GLN A 230 28.19 2.03 2.99
CA GLN A 230 28.94 0.92 2.40
C GLN A 230 28.08 -0.34 2.29
N GLY A 231 28.08 -0.96 1.11
CA GLY A 231 27.26 -2.13 0.82
C GLY A 231 25.77 -1.84 0.58
N LEU A 232 25.34 -0.57 0.69
CA LEU A 232 24.02 -0.13 0.26
C LEU A 232 24.06 0.30 -1.20
N PHE A 233 22.99 -0.01 -1.94
CA PHE A 233 22.76 0.65 -3.22
C PHE A 233 21.77 1.81 -3.03
N LYS A 234 21.83 2.77 -3.96
CA LYS A 234 21.03 4.00 -3.90
C LYS A 234 20.14 4.13 -5.13
N ILE A 235 18.96 4.70 -4.92
CA ILE A 235 18.06 5.15 -5.98
C ILE A 235 17.89 6.65 -5.83
N GLU A 236 17.89 7.36 -6.95
CA GLU A 236 17.48 8.75 -7.04
C GLU A 236 15.96 8.81 -7.17
N ALA A 237 15.27 9.15 -6.09
CA ALA A 237 13.80 9.21 -6.00
C ALA A 237 13.28 10.67 -6.00
N GLY A 238 14.16 11.63 -6.27
CA GLY A 238 13.77 12.99 -6.62
C GLY A 238 13.26 13.10 -8.05
N GLY A 239 12.99 14.32 -8.50
CA GLY A 239 12.59 14.62 -9.88
C GLY A 239 11.13 15.04 -10.05
N TYR A 240 10.67 15.00 -11.30
CA TYR A 240 9.46 15.67 -11.77
C TYR A 240 8.73 14.83 -12.81
N GLN A 241 7.39 14.80 -12.71
CA GLN A 241 6.50 14.19 -13.69
C GLN A 241 5.88 15.30 -14.57
N PRO A 242 6.38 15.50 -15.81
CA PRO A 242 5.97 16.62 -16.66
C PRO A 242 4.49 16.61 -17.02
N LEU A 243 3.88 15.43 -17.20
CA LEU A 243 2.45 15.34 -17.53
C LEU A 243 1.58 15.87 -16.38
N LEU A 244 1.95 15.58 -15.13
CA LEU A 244 1.20 16.03 -13.96
C LEU A 244 1.57 17.45 -13.52
N GLY A 245 2.67 18.00 -14.04
CA GLY A 245 3.18 19.29 -13.61
C GLY A 245 3.69 19.30 -12.16
N LYS A 246 4.07 18.14 -11.61
CA LYS A 246 4.42 17.98 -10.18
C LYS A 246 5.73 17.23 -9.99
N SER A 247 6.50 17.64 -8.99
CA SER A 247 7.61 16.87 -8.45
C SER A 247 7.13 15.71 -7.60
N TYR A 248 7.93 14.65 -7.49
CA TYR A 248 7.61 13.55 -6.59
C TYR A 248 7.63 13.99 -5.11
N ALA A 249 8.41 15.02 -4.78
CA ALA A 249 8.40 15.66 -3.46
C ALA A 249 7.07 16.40 -3.17
N GLU A 250 6.42 16.98 -4.18
CA GLU A 250 5.09 17.59 -4.03
C GLU A 250 4.01 16.52 -3.81
N LEU A 251 4.10 15.40 -4.54
CA LEU A 251 3.20 14.26 -4.35
C LEU A 251 3.43 13.61 -2.98
N GLU A 252 4.69 13.43 -2.58
CA GLU A 252 5.10 12.95 -1.26
C GLU A 252 4.49 13.83 -0.17
N ALA A 253 4.76 15.13 -0.17
CA ALA A 253 4.32 16.03 0.89
C ALA A 253 2.79 16.08 1.00
N ALA A 254 2.09 16.10 -0.13
CA ALA A 254 0.63 16.08 -0.17
C ALA A 254 0.06 14.76 0.35
N SER A 255 0.66 13.62 -0.05
CA SER A 255 0.29 12.29 0.43
C SER A 255 0.54 12.15 1.93
N ARG A 256 1.74 12.52 2.40
CA ARG A 256 2.16 12.46 3.79
C ARG A 256 1.29 13.32 4.71
N THR A 257 0.83 14.48 4.22
CA THR A 257 -0.10 15.37 4.94
C THR A 257 -1.47 14.73 5.19
N MET A 258 -1.83 13.66 4.49
CA MET A 258 -3.09 12.96 4.76
C MET A 258 -3.08 12.17 6.07
N HIS A 259 -1.91 11.87 6.65
CA HIS A 259 -1.75 11.34 8.00
C HIS A 259 -2.00 12.43 9.05
N LYS A 260 -3.20 13.02 9.01
CA LYS A 260 -3.57 14.23 9.76
C LYS A 260 -3.60 13.95 11.26
N SER A 261 -4.14 12.80 11.66
CA SER A 261 -4.19 12.34 13.05
C SER A 261 -2.81 12.22 13.69
N GLN A 262 -1.75 12.05 12.89
CA GLN A 262 -0.37 11.90 13.35
C GLN A 262 0.46 13.18 13.20
N GLY A 263 -0.09 14.24 12.57
CA GLY A 263 0.63 15.50 12.38
C GLY A 263 1.79 15.41 11.38
N PHE A 264 1.71 14.51 10.40
CA PHE A 264 2.79 14.21 9.45
C PHE A 264 2.88 15.20 8.26
N GLY A 265 2.46 16.44 8.44
CA GLY A 265 2.72 17.50 7.45
C GLY A 265 4.22 17.79 7.33
N VAL A 266 4.71 18.08 6.13
CA VAL A 266 6.11 18.49 5.86
C VAL A 266 6.17 19.60 4.82
N ASN A 267 7.27 20.34 4.85
CA ASN A 267 7.66 21.21 3.75
C ASN A 267 8.02 20.38 2.51
N ILE A 268 7.79 20.96 1.34
CA ILE A 268 8.19 20.36 0.06
C ILE A 268 9.68 20.63 -0.15
N ASP A 269 10.47 19.56 -0.28
CA ASP A 269 11.89 19.64 -0.61
C ASP A 269 12.16 19.12 -2.03
N ARG A 270 12.25 20.05 -2.99
CA ARG A 270 12.45 19.73 -4.41
C ARG A 270 13.92 19.49 -4.71
N GLY A 271 14.21 18.54 -5.59
CA GLY A 271 15.55 18.29 -6.09
C GLY A 271 15.90 16.81 -6.05
N ALA A 272 17.19 16.53 -5.97
CA ALA A 272 17.72 15.18 -5.83
C ALA A 272 17.46 14.66 -4.41
N GLN A 273 16.84 13.49 -4.31
CA GLN A 273 16.51 12.79 -3.08
C GLN A 273 17.01 11.35 -3.19
N LYS A 274 18.02 11.01 -2.39
CA LYS A 274 18.66 9.69 -2.40
C LYS A 274 18.00 8.77 -1.40
N GLU A 275 17.65 7.58 -1.87
CA GLU A 275 17.08 6.51 -1.07
C GLU A 275 18.03 5.32 -1.05
N PHE A 276 18.29 4.76 0.13
CA PHE A 276 19.28 3.70 0.32
C PHE A 276 18.61 2.37 0.62
N PHE A 277 19.23 1.30 0.12
CA PHE A 277 18.70 -0.04 0.22
C PHE A 277 19.79 -1.06 0.49
N LYS A 278 19.46 -2.01 1.37
CA LYS A 278 20.26 -3.23 1.59
C LYS A 278 19.51 -4.42 0.99
N LEU A 279 20.21 -5.27 0.24
CA LEU A 279 19.67 -6.57 -0.15
C LEU A 279 19.59 -7.48 1.07
N LEU A 280 18.40 -8.02 1.34
CA LEU A 280 18.18 -8.99 2.40
C LEU A 280 18.15 -10.41 1.84
N ASP A 281 17.50 -10.61 0.69
CA ASP A 281 17.38 -11.93 0.05
C ASP A 281 17.07 -11.81 -1.46
N GLY A 282 17.27 -12.91 -2.19
CA GLY A 282 16.99 -13.04 -3.62
C GLY A 282 18.13 -12.60 -4.53
N LYS A 283 17.79 -12.29 -5.78
CA LYS A 283 18.76 -11.94 -6.81
C LYS A 283 19.42 -10.58 -6.51
N PRO A 284 20.74 -10.45 -6.72
CA PRO A 284 21.45 -9.20 -6.48
C PRO A 284 20.92 -8.06 -7.35
N VAL A 285 21.09 -6.84 -6.85
CA VAL A 285 20.85 -5.61 -7.60
C VAL A 285 22.13 -5.28 -8.36
N GLU A 286 22.01 -5.13 -9.67
CA GLU A 286 23.13 -4.83 -10.57
C GLU A 286 23.04 -3.37 -11.00
N GLU A 287 24.19 -2.68 -11.03
CA GLU A 287 24.32 -1.30 -11.52
C GLU A 287 23.40 -0.27 -10.82
N GLY A 288 22.93 -0.58 -9.60
CA GLY A 288 21.99 0.27 -8.86
C GLY A 288 20.57 0.30 -9.44
N ASN A 289 20.23 -0.60 -10.37
CA ASN A 289 18.89 -0.69 -10.93
C ASN A 289 18.01 -1.67 -10.14
N LEU A 290 16.97 -1.16 -9.49
CA LEU A 290 16.02 -1.92 -8.68
C LEU A 290 15.43 -3.14 -9.43
N PHE A 291 15.24 -3.04 -10.75
CA PHE A 291 14.66 -4.07 -11.60
C PHE A 291 15.69 -4.78 -12.49
N SER A 292 16.99 -4.71 -12.16
CA SER A 292 18.03 -5.46 -12.89
C SER A 292 17.68 -6.95 -13.00
N GLY A 293 17.70 -7.51 -14.22
CA GLY A 293 17.33 -8.91 -14.45
C GLY A 293 15.84 -9.25 -14.27
N ILE A 294 14.95 -8.24 -14.20
CA ILE A 294 13.49 -8.38 -14.16
C ILE A 294 12.90 -7.78 -15.43
N ASP A 295 12.17 -8.58 -16.21
CA ASP A 295 11.44 -8.06 -17.37
C ASP A 295 10.14 -7.39 -16.93
N ALA A 296 10.14 -6.06 -16.87
CA ALA A 296 8.98 -5.24 -16.52
C ALA A 296 8.12 -4.87 -17.75
N THR A 297 8.22 -5.60 -18.86
CA THR A 297 7.47 -5.33 -20.10
C THR A 297 6.52 -6.45 -20.47
N TRP A 298 5.68 -6.24 -21.48
CA TRP A 298 4.77 -7.24 -22.03
C TRP A 298 5.45 -8.51 -22.59
N ARG A 299 6.77 -8.53 -22.80
CA ARG A 299 7.50 -9.74 -23.19
C ARG A 299 7.41 -10.86 -22.15
N ARG A 300 7.22 -10.52 -20.87
CA ARG A 300 7.01 -11.50 -19.78
C ARG A 300 5.67 -12.25 -19.90
N VAL A 301 4.72 -11.73 -20.68
CA VAL A 301 3.36 -12.26 -20.79
C VAL A 301 3.24 -13.03 -22.11
N PRO A 302 2.78 -14.30 -22.09
CA PRO A 302 2.49 -15.03 -23.32
C PRO A 302 1.56 -14.23 -24.25
N LYS A 303 1.96 -14.05 -25.51
CA LYS A 303 1.26 -13.23 -26.52
C LYS A 303 1.15 -11.73 -26.20
N GLY A 304 1.92 -11.21 -25.22
CA GLY A 304 1.89 -9.80 -24.83
C GLY A 304 2.41 -8.82 -25.88
N ALA A 305 3.21 -9.27 -26.84
CA ALA A 305 3.78 -8.41 -27.89
C ALA A 305 2.72 -7.70 -28.75
N ASP A 306 1.58 -8.34 -29.00
CA ASP A 306 0.50 -7.71 -29.76
C ASP A 306 -0.20 -6.60 -28.96
N LEU A 307 -0.38 -6.82 -27.65
CA LEU A 307 -0.96 -5.84 -26.76
C LEU A 307 -0.04 -4.62 -26.58
N ALA A 308 1.27 -4.84 -26.42
CA ALA A 308 2.27 -3.77 -26.38
C ALA A 308 2.17 -2.87 -27.61
N ARG A 309 2.15 -3.45 -28.82
CA ARG A 309 2.01 -2.67 -30.07
C ARG A 309 0.72 -1.86 -30.13
N LYS A 310 -0.40 -2.40 -29.64
CA LYS A 310 -1.68 -1.69 -29.60
C LYS A 310 -1.64 -0.52 -28.61
N ILE A 311 -1.05 -0.72 -27.43
CA ILE A 311 -0.85 0.34 -26.44
C ILE A 311 0.08 1.42 -27.00
N ASP A 312 1.19 1.05 -27.64
CA ASP A 312 2.11 2.00 -28.28
C ASP A 312 1.42 2.82 -29.37
N ALA A 313 0.60 2.18 -30.21
CA ALA A 313 -0.17 2.86 -31.24
C ALA A 313 -1.22 3.83 -30.65
N LEU A 314 -1.88 3.43 -29.56
CA LEU A 314 -2.83 4.26 -28.81
C LEU A 314 -2.13 5.48 -28.21
N ILE A 315 -0.99 5.26 -27.55
CA ILE A 315 -0.12 6.32 -27.01
C ILE A 315 0.30 7.30 -28.12
N ALA A 316 0.75 6.79 -29.27
CA ALA A 316 1.24 7.63 -30.38
C ALA A 316 0.13 8.48 -31.02
N ARG A 317 -1.13 8.04 -30.95
CA ARG A 317 -2.30 8.75 -31.49
C ARG A 317 -3.07 9.55 -30.45
N TYR A 318 -2.57 9.59 -29.21
CA TYR A 318 -3.27 10.25 -28.12
C TYR A 318 -3.38 11.76 -28.36
N ASP A 319 -4.60 12.28 -28.49
CA ASP A 319 -4.86 13.71 -28.64
C ASP A 319 -5.32 14.30 -27.30
N VAL A 320 -4.48 15.15 -26.71
CA VAL A 320 -4.76 15.83 -25.44
C VAL A 320 -6.02 16.71 -25.51
N LYS A 321 -6.34 17.25 -26.69
CA LYS A 321 -7.55 18.08 -26.90
C LYS A 321 -8.80 17.23 -27.16
N HIS A 322 -8.62 16.01 -27.68
CA HIS A 322 -9.71 15.07 -27.96
C HIS A 322 -9.38 13.65 -27.48
N PRO A 323 -9.25 13.39 -26.15
CA PRO A 323 -8.86 12.07 -25.65
C PRO A 323 -9.76 10.92 -26.11
N ALA A 324 -11.05 11.20 -26.32
CA ALA A 324 -12.03 10.22 -26.80
C ALA A 324 -11.79 9.79 -28.26
N ALA A 325 -11.07 10.57 -29.08
CA ALA A 325 -10.76 10.22 -30.46
C ALA A 325 -9.59 9.23 -30.57
N SER A 326 -8.91 8.94 -29.45
CA SER A 326 -7.71 8.09 -29.42
C SER A 326 -8.04 6.60 -29.24
N VAL A 327 -9.25 6.26 -28.80
CA VAL A 327 -9.75 4.88 -28.57
C VAL A 327 -10.66 4.40 -29.68
#